data_AF-A0A699V2J9-F1
#
_entry.id   AF-A0A699V2J9-F1
#
_cell.length_a   1.000
_cell.length_b   1.000
_cell.length_c   1.000
_cell.angle_alpha   90.00
_cell.angle_beta   90.00
_cell.angle_gamma   90.00
#
_symmetry.space_group_name_H-M   'P 1'
#
loop_
_entity.id
_entity.type
_entity.pdbx_description
1 polymer ?
#
loop_
_entity_poly.entity_id
_entity_poly.type
_entity_poly.pdbx_seq_one_letter_code
_entity_poly.pdbx_strand_id
1 'polypeptide(L)'
;YASRQLKPYEVNYLTHDLELAAVVFALKIWRHYLYGESCDIFTDHKSLKYIFTQRELNMRQRRWLELLKDYDTNIQYHPSKANVVADALSRKSGMIAGIKDTRLVVPNDVSLREARLTEAHSSPFSVHP
;
A
#
# COMPACT_ATOMS: atom_id res chain seq x y z
N TYR A 1 -5.58 -1.49 7.72
CA TYR A 1 -4.14 -1.31 7.40
C TYR A 1 -3.49 -2.65 7.10
N ALA A 2 -2.53 -2.71 6.18
CA ALA A 2 -1.76 -3.92 5.88
C ALA A 2 -0.33 -3.55 5.48
N SER A 3 0.64 -4.41 5.79
CA SER A 3 2.03 -4.29 5.35
C SER A 3 2.64 -5.68 5.23
N ARG A 4 3.73 -5.79 4.46
CA ARG A 4 4.54 -7.01 4.41
C ARG A 4 6.00 -6.65 4.19
N GLN A 5 6.89 -7.56 4.61
CA GLN A 5 8.29 -7.47 4.24
C GLN A 5 8.49 -7.75 2.75
N LEU A 6 9.49 -7.10 2.17
CA LEU A 6 9.95 -7.40 0.82
C LEU A 6 10.55 -8.81 0.80
N LYS A 7 10.23 -9.57 -0.24
CA LYS A 7 10.90 -10.85 -0.48
C LYS A 7 12.34 -10.58 -0.95
N PRO A 8 13.29 -11.51 -0.73
CA PRO A 8 14.70 -11.30 -1.09
C PRO A 8 14.92 -10.83 -2.54
N TYR A 9 14.10 -11.32 -3.47
CA TYR A 9 14.19 -10.93 -4.89
C TYR A 9 13.51 -9.59 -5.21
N GLU A 10 12.58 -9.11 -4.36
CA GLU A 10 11.91 -7.82 -4.52
C GLU A 10 12.81 -6.67 -4.06
N VAL A 11 13.78 -6.93 -3.18
CA VAL A 11 14.77 -5.94 -2.73
C VAL A 11 15.54 -5.32 -3.90
N ASN A 12 15.69 -6.07 -5.00
CA ASN A 12 16.38 -5.62 -6.22
C ASN A 12 15.46 -4.85 -7.18
N TYR A 13 14.20 -4.63 -6.83
CA TYR A 13 13.27 -3.90 -7.69
C TYR A 13 13.53 -2.40 -7.58
N LEU A 14 13.36 -1.69 -8.69
CA LEU A 14 13.33 -0.23 -8.68
C LEU A 14 12.15 0.24 -7.82
N THR A 15 12.28 1.42 -7.22
CA THR A 15 11.24 2.03 -6.37
C THR A 15 9.87 1.99 -7.04
N HIS A 16 9.80 2.32 -8.33
CA HIS A 16 8.56 2.24 -9.11
C HIS A 16 7.85 0.88 -9.02
N ASP A 17 8.62 -0.21 -9.17
CA ASP A 17 8.09 -1.57 -9.12
C ASP A 17 7.75 -1.98 -7.68
N LEU A 18 8.44 -1.45 -6.67
CA LEU A 18 8.11 -1.66 -5.26
C LEU A 18 6.77 -1.01 -4.90
N GLU A 19 6.55 0.23 -5.33
CA GLU A 19 5.29 0.95 -5.11
C GLU A 19 4.12 0.22 -5.80
N LEU A 20 4.31 -0.22 -7.05
CA LEU A 20 3.31 -1.01 -7.74
C LEU A 20 3.04 -2.36 -7.05
N ALA A 21 4.09 -3.01 -6.53
CA ALA A 21 3.95 -4.25 -5.76
C ALA A 21 3.13 -4.05 -4.48
N ALA A 22 3.27 -2.89 -3.83
CA ALA A 22 2.49 -2.54 -2.64
C ALA A 22 1.00 -2.39 -2.98
N VAL A 23 0.67 -1.72 -4.10
CA VAL A 23 -0.70 -1.60 -4.60
C VAL A 23 -1.30 -2.98 -4.92
N VAL A 24 -0.59 -3.80 -5.68
CA VAL A 24 -1.02 -5.17 -6.03
C VAL A 24 -1.23 -6.03 -4.78
N PHE A 25 -0.36 -5.88 -3.78
CA PHE A 25 -0.50 -6.58 -2.51
C PHE A 25 -1.76 -6.16 -1.75
N ALA A 26 -2.03 -4.86 -1.67
CA ALA A 26 -3.25 -4.35 -1.04
C ALA A 26 -4.50 -4.87 -1.74
N LEU A 27 -4.59 -4.76 -3.07
CA LEU A 27 -5.73 -5.26 -3.85
C LEU A 27 -6.00 -6.75 -3.60
N LYS A 28 -4.94 -7.56 -3.49
CA LYS A 28 -5.08 -9.00 -3.19
C LYS A 28 -5.62 -9.26 -1.78
N ILE A 29 -5.20 -8.51 -0.78
CA ILE A 29 -5.67 -8.68 0.61
C ILE A 29 -7.12 -8.26 0.75
N TRP A 30 -7.50 -7.15 0.12
CA TRP A 30 -8.82 -6.54 0.27
C TRP A 30 -9.78 -6.96 -0.85
N ARG A 31 -9.45 -8.00 -1.62
CA ARG A 31 -10.22 -8.44 -2.79
C ARG A 31 -11.70 -8.63 -2.48
N HIS A 32 -12.04 -9.27 -1.36
CA HIS A 32 -13.42 -9.53 -0.98
C HIS A 32 -14.24 -8.27 -0.63
N TYR A 33 -13.58 -7.13 -0.41
CA TYR A 33 -14.25 -5.84 -0.20
C TYR A 33 -14.23 -4.93 -1.43
N LEU A 34 -13.21 -5.06 -2.28
CA LEU A 34 -13.00 -4.16 -3.42
C LEU A 34 -13.59 -4.69 -4.73
N TYR A 35 -13.92 -5.98 -4.79
CA TYR A 35 -14.43 -6.56 -6.04
C TYR A 35 -15.86 -6.10 -6.30
N GLY A 36 -16.07 -5.43 -7.44
CA GLY A 36 -17.36 -4.85 -7.82
C GLY A 36 -17.63 -3.45 -7.29
N GLU A 37 -16.73 -2.89 -6.48
CA GLU A 37 -16.81 -1.54 -5.94
C GLU A 37 -15.74 -0.64 -6.55
N SER A 38 -16.03 0.66 -6.66
CA SER A 38 -15.04 1.64 -7.08
C SER A 38 -14.14 2.02 -5.90
N CYS A 39 -12.83 2.10 -6.13
CA CYS A 39 -11.90 2.47 -5.07
C CYS A 39 -10.80 3.43 -5.53
N ASP A 40 -10.56 4.45 -4.71
CA ASP A 40 -9.47 5.40 -4.91
C ASP A 40 -8.19 4.89 -4.24
N ILE A 41 -7.11 4.82 -5.02
CA ILE A 41 -5.76 4.47 -4.55
C ILE A 41 -4.93 5.75 -4.48
N PHE A 42 -4.58 6.16 -3.28
CA PHE A 42 -3.67 7.28 -3.05
C PHE A 42 -2.22 6.80 -2.97
N THR A 43 -1.35 7.35 -3.80
CA THR A 43 0.09 7.06 -3.83
C THR A 43 0.90 8.32 -3.88
N ASP A 44 2.04 8.35 -3.18
CA ASP A 44 3.01 9.44 -3.26
C ASP A 44 4.05 9.27 -4.37
N HIS A 45 3.88 8.26 -5.22
CA HIS A 45 4.70 8.05 -6.40
C HIS A 45 4.01 8.58 -7.66
N LYS A 46 4.40 9.77 -8.12
CA LYS A 46 3.74 10.48 -9.24
C LYS A 46 3.57 9.66 -10.52
N SER A 47 4.52 8.79 -10.86
CA SER A 47 4.43 8.03 -12.12
C SER A 47 3.36 6.93 -12.08
N LEU A 48 2.97 6.43 -10.90
CA LEU A 48 1.94 5.39 -10.78
C LEU A 48 0.57 5.88 -11.26
N LYS A 49 0.32 7.19 -11.21
CA LYS A 49 -0.86 7.80 -11.82
C LYS A 49 -1.03 7.43 -13.30
N TYR A 50 0.08 7.25 -14.01
CA TYR A 50 0.08 7.00 -15.45
C TYR A 50 0.27 5.53 -15.82
N ILE A 51 0.20 4.60 -14.85
CA ILE A 51 0.52 3.19 -15.07
C ILE A 51 -0.37 2.54 -16.14
N PHE A 52 -1.64 2.95 -16.24
CA PHE A 52 -2.58 2.45 -17.25
C PHE A 52 -2.31 3.00 -18.67
N THR A 53 -1.69 4.18 -18.77
CA THR A 53 -1.41 4.86 -20.04
C THR A 53 0.03 4.66 -20.54
N GLN A 54 0.90 4.09 -19.71
CA GLN A 54 2.30 3.92 -20.02
C GLN A 54 2.50 2.91 -21.17
N ARG A 55 3.18 3.35 -22.24
CA ARG A 55 3.39 2.53 -23.46
C ARG A 55 4.37 1.38 -23.23
N GLU A 56 5.45 1.65 -22.53
CA GLU A 56 6.53 0.69 -22.31
C GLU A 56 6.46 0.12 -20.89
N LEU A 57 5.97 -1.11 -20.81
CA LEU A 57 5.83 -1.86 -19.57
C LEU A 57 6.62 -3.16 -19.69
N ASN A 58 7.35 -3.51 -18.61
CA ASN A 58 8.01 -4.80 -18.54
C ASN A 58 6.98 -5.94 -18.34
N MET A 59 7.37 -7.20 -18.55
CA MET A 59 6.43 -8.35 -18.41
C MET A 59 5.81 -8.44 -17.00
N ARG A 60 6.52 -8.01 -15.95
CA ARG A 60 6.03 -8.02 -14.57
C ARG A 60 4.91 -6.99 -14.38
N GLN A 61 5.13 -5.77 -14.82
CA GLN A 61 4.17 -4.67 -14.76
C GLN A 61 2.93 -5.00 -15.58
N ARG A 62 3.07 -5.62 -16.76
CA ARG A 62 1.91 -6.08 -17.56
C ARG A 62 1.03 -7.07 -16.79
N ARG A 63 1.62 -8.09 -16.17
CA ARG A 63 0.89 -9.06 -15.33
C ARG A 63 0.17 -8.40 -14.16
N TRP A 64 0.78 -7.38 -13.56
CA TRP A 64 0.15 -6.63 -12.47
C TRP A 64 -0.96 -5.72 -12.99
N LEU A 65 -0.81 -5.12 -14.16
CA LEU A 65 -1.85 -4.33 -14.80
C LEU A 65 -3.07 -5.14 -15.21
N GLU A 66 -2.87 -6.38 -15.67
CA GLU A 66 -3.99 -7.31 -15.90
C GLU A 66 -4.81 -7.50 -14.62
N LEU A 67 -4.15 -7.69 -13.48
CA LEU A 67 -4.84 -7.77 -12.20
C LEU A 67 -5.54 -6.45 -11.82
N LEU A 68 -4.90 -5.30 -12.04
CA LEU A 68 -5.50 -4.00 -11.71
C LEU A 68 -6.76 -3.73 -12.54
N LYS A 69 -6.82 -4.20 -13.79
CA LYS A 69 -8.00 -4.05 -14.67
C LYS A 69 -9.23 -4.81 -14.17
N ASP A 70 -9.05 -5.82 -13.31
CA ASP A 70 -10.17 -6.53 -12.69
C ASP A 70 -10.86 -5.70 -11.60
N TYR A 71 -10.28 -4.56 -11.19
CA TYR A 71 -10.82 -3.65 -10.18
C TYR A 71 -11.17 -2.30 -10.81
N ASP A 72 -12.24 -1.68 -10.32
CA ASP A 72 -12.58 -0.30 -10.68
C ASP A 72 -11.75 0.68 -9.83
N THR A 73 -10.46 0.79 -10.16
CA THR A 73 -9.50 1.59 -9.38
C THR A 73 -9.17 2.92 -10.04
N ASN A 74 -9.20 3.99 -9.24
CA ASN A 74 -8.72 5.31 -9.64
C ASN A 74 -7.45 5.67 -8.86
N ILE A 75 -6.32 5.77 -9.56
CA ILE A 75 -5.01 6.05 -8.93
C ILE A 75 -4.77 7.56 -8.89
N GLN A 76 -4.68 8.12 -7.68
CA GLN A 76 -4.47 9.52 -7.43
C GLN A 76 -3.13 9.77 -6.76
N TYR A 77 -2.42 10.81 -7.22
CA TYR A 77 -1.21 11.25 -6.57
C TYR A 77 -1.54 12.04 -5.31
N HIS A 78 -0.90 11.68 -4.20
CA HIS A 78 -1.01 12.39 -2.93
C HIS A 78 0.39 12.69 -2.37
N PRO A 79 0.72 13.93 -1.97
CA PRO A 79 2.06 14.27 -1.49
C PRO A 79 2.48 13.43 -0.26
N SER A 80 3.75 13.01 -0.19
CA SER A 80 4.27 12.15 0.88
C SER A 80 3.99 12.66 2.30
N LYS A 81 3.91 13.99 2.49
CA LYS A 81 3.55 14.61 3.79
C LYS A 81 2.18 14.20 4.32
N ALA A 82 1.29 13.72 3.47
CA ALA A 82 -0.02 13.25 3.84
C ALA A 82 -0.19 11.72 3.64
N ASN A 83 0.86 11.04 3.17
CA ASN A 83 0.95 9.57 3.12
C ASN A 83 1.59 8.97 4.40
N VAL A 84 1.51 9.68 5.52
CA VAL A 84 2.28 9.39 6.76
C VAL A 84 2.04 7.98 7.28
N VAL A 85 0.80 7.50 7.22
CA VAL A 85 0.43 6.19 7.75
C VAL A 85 1.04 5.05 6.95
N ALA A 86 0.98 5.12 5.61
CA ALA A 86 1.57 4.13 4.72
C ALA A 86 3.10 4.16 4.81
N ASP A 87 3.68 5.36 4.85
CA ASP A 87 5.11 5.60 4.95
C ASP A 87 5.70 5.07 6.27
N ALA A 88 4.99 5.24 7.40
CA ALA A 88 5.34 4.63 8.67
C ALA A 88 5.27 3.09 8.64
N LEU A 89 4.32 2.51 7.90
CA LEU A 89 4.20 1.05 7.74
C LEU A 89 5.29 0.47 6.81
N SER A 90 5.66 1.21 5.77
CA SER A 90 6.69 0.80 4.80
C SER A 90 8.09 0.81 5.41
N ARG A 91 8.40 1.82 6.23
CA ARG A 91 9.74 1.99 6.83
C ARG A 91 10.06 1.05 7.99
N LYS A 92 9.07 0.53 8.72
CA LYS A 92 9.30 -0.24 9.96
C LYS A 92 9.72 -1.71 9.75
N SER A 93 10.35 -2.04 8.61
CA SER A 93 10.88 -3.38 8.34
C SER A 93 12.33 -3.60 8.81
N GLY A 94 13.07 -2.54 9.14
CA GLY A 94 14.50 -2.63 9.47
C GLY A 94 14.85 -3.11 10.89
N MET A 95 13.89 -3.13 11.84
CA MET A 95 14.15 -3.48 13.24
C MET A 95 13.66 -4.89 13.66
N ILE A 96 13.11 -5.68 12.74
CA ILE A 96 12.62 -7.04 13.05
C ILE A 96 13.16 -8.02 12.01
N ALA A 97 14.48 -8.24 12.04
CA ALA A 97 15.10 -9.43 11.48
C ALA A 97 14.73 -10.63 12.36
N GLY A 98 13.49 -11.13 12.27
CA GLY A 98 13.09 -12.27 13.09
C GLY A 98 11.69 -12.84 12.92
N ILE A 99 10.73 -12.09 12.37
CA ILE A 99 9.34 -12.58 12.30
C ILE A 99 8.92 -12.72 10.84
N LYS A 100 9.15 -13.92 10.29
CA LYS A 100 8.47 -14.42 9.10
C LYS A 100 7.03 -14.75 9.48
N ASP A 101 6.15 -13.75 9.59
CA ASP A 101 4.72 -14.05 9.62
C ASP A 101 3.89 -12.94 9.00
N THR A 102 3.00 -13.35 8.10
CA THR A 102 2.06 -12.54 7.31
C THR A 102 0.89 -12.02 8.16
N ARG A 103 1.15 -11.54 9.37
CA ARG A 103 0.10 -11.03 10.26
C ARG A 103 0.16 -9.52 10.38
N LEU A 104 -1.02 -8.92 10.35
CA LEU A 104 -1.28 -7.50 10.62
C LEU A 104 -0.42 -7.05 11.81
N VAL A 105 0.60 -6.24 11.54
CA VAL A 105 1.53 -5.78 12.57
C VAL A 105 0.86 -4.67 13.36
N VAL A 106 0.36 -4.99 14.55
CA VAL A 106 0.07 -3.97 15.57
C VAL A 106 1.41 -3.61 16.23
N PRO A 107 1.92 -2.38 16.08
CA PRO A 107 3.22 -2.01 16.64
C PRO A 107 3.24 -2.26 18.16
N ASN A 108 4.25 -2.92 18.72
CA ASN A 108 4.40 -3.12 20.18
C ASN A 108 4.86 -1.86 20.93
N ASP A 109 5.04 -0.77 20.22
CA ASP A 109 5.47 0.52 20.76
C ASP A 109 4.22 1.31 21.19
N VAL A 110 4.09 1.55 22.50
CA VAL A 110 2.92 2.17 23.13
C VAL A 110 2.66 3.56 22.56
N SER A 111 3.72 4.35 22.35
CA SER A 111 3.62 5.70 21.81
C SER A 111 3.05 5.72 20.39
N LEU A 112 3.40 4.72 19.57
CA LEU A 112 2.89 4.58 18.20
C LEU A 112 1.48 4.00 18.16
N ARG A 113 1.08 3.20 19.16
CA ARG A 113 -0.32 2.78 19.32
C ARG A 113 -1.21 3.97 19.68
N GLU A 114 -0.78 4.79 20.64
CA GLU A 114 -1.52 5.97 21.09
C GLU A 114 -1.65 7.03 19.98
N ALA A 115 -0.57 7.29 19.24
CA ALA A 115 -0.62 8.20 18.10
C ALA A 115 -1.62 7.74 17.03
N ARG A 116 -1.65 6.44 16.72
CA ARG A 116 -2.59 5.88 15.72
C ARG A 116 -4.04 5.82 16.21
N LEU A 117 -4.26 5.55 17.49
CA LEU A 117 -5.59 5.61 18.10
C LEU A 117 -6.11 7.05 18.09
N THR A 118 -5.26 8.02 18.43
CA THR A 118 -5.64 9.43 18.42
C THR A 118 -5.96 9.91 17.01
N GLU A 119 -5.14 9.54 16.01
CA GLU A 119 -5.37 9.88 14.60
C GLU A 119 -6.62 9.21 14.03
N ALA A 120 -6.85 7.91 14.31
CA ALA A 120 -8.03 7.19 13.85
C ALA A 120 -9.34 7.72 14.46
N HIS A 121 -9.29 8.32 15.65
CA HIS A 121 -10.44 8.98 16.28
C HIS A 121 -10.62 10.44 15.83
N SER A 122 -9.59 11.06 15.27
CA SER A 122 -9.60 12.47 14.83
C SER A 122 -9.80 12.63 13.32
N SER A 123 -9.86 11.53 12.57
CA SER A 123 -10.01 11.57 11.12
C SER A 123 -11.44 11.99 10.72
N PRO A 124 -11.61 12.86 9.72
CA PRO A 124 -12.94 13.22 9.21
C PRO A 124 -13.67 12.05 8.53
N PHE A 125 -13.02 10.89 8.37
CA PHE A 125 -13.58 9.66 7.83
C PHE A 125 -13.90 8.60 8.90
N SER A 126 -13.80 8.96 10.18
CA SER A 126 -14.12 8.08 11.31
C SER A 126 -15.63 7.92 11.45
N VAL A 127 -16.15 6.72 11.18
CA VAL A 127 -17.56 6.39 11.44
C VAL A 127 -17.69 5.92 12.89
N HIS A 128 -18.25 6.77 13.75
CA HIS A 128 -18.63 6.40 15.11
C HIS A 128 -20.06 5.80 15.08
N PRO A 129 -20.33 4.71 15.83
CA PRO A 129 -21.70 4.23 16.04
C PRO A 129 -22.53 5.19 16.90
#